data_AF-A0A6Q2YU26-F1
#
_entry.id   AF-A0A6Q2YU26-F1
#
_cell.length_a   1.000
_cell.length_b   1.000
_cell.length_c   1.000
_cell.angle_alpha   90.00
_cell.angle_beta   90.00
_cell.angle_gamma   90.00
#
_symmetry.space_group_name_H-M   'P 1'
#
loop_
_entity.id
_entity.type
_entity.pdbx_description
1 polymer ?
#
loop_
_entity_poly.entity_id
_entity_poly.type
_entity_poly.pdbx_seq_one_letter_code
_entity_poly.pdbx_strand_id
1 'polypeptide(L)'
;MADPKYANLPGIASNEPDVYETSDLPEDDQAQFESELEELCSDSVERIVVNPNAAYDKFKDKRVSTKGLDFSDRISKNKRVGYESGDYEILAEGCGVKETPQQKYQRLVNEIQELSQEVETIQATTNDSNAEERLTPVVLAQQAAQLKQQLVSAHLDSLLGPQAHINLADPDGALAKRLLTQLEAARGSRGSTGEGRAPVASKGPDGVVLYELHSRPEQEKFTDAAKMAELERRLAELETAVGPGSDKQGPLSAGVQGASLMDTMELLQARVSALDSATLDQVEARLQSVLGKMNEIAKHKAAIEDADTQNKVSQLYDVVQKWDAMATSLPQVVQRLMAVKELHEQAMQFGQLLTHLDTTQQMINNSLKDNGTLLSQVQTTMKENLLSVEENFAALDQRMKKLNK
;
A
#
# COMPACT_ATOMS: atom_id res chain seq x y z
N MET A 1 -13.86 34.81 -26.24
CA MET A 1 -13.63 35.95 -25.33
C MET A 1 -12.13 36.06 -25.13
N ALA A 2 -11.56 37.26 -25.26
CA ALA A 2 -10.12 37.45 -25.07
C ALA A 2 -9.74 37.21 -23.60
N ASP A 3 -8.65 36.49 -23.37
CA ASP A 3 -8.10 36.31 -22.03
C ASP A 3 -7.71 37.68 -21.44
N PRO A 4 -8.16 38.03 -20.23
CA PRO A 4 -7.87 39.33 -19.60
C PRO A 4 -6.37 39.61 -19.47
N LYS A 5 -5.51 38.58 -19.44
CA LYS A 5 -4.05 38.72 -19.40
C LYS A 5 -3.48 39.36 -20.66
N TYR A 6 -4.11 39.15 -21.82
CA TYR A 6 -3.58 39.58 -23.13
C TYR A 6 -4.36 40.76 -23.75
N ALA A 7 -5.52 41.12 -23.19
CA ALA A 7 -6.41 42.15 -23.74
C ALA A 7 -5.78 43.55 -23.89
N ASN A 8 -4.77 43.88 -23.07
CA ASN A 8 -4.11 45.19 -23.07
C ASN A 8 -2.81 45.21 -23.90
N LEU A 9 -2.41 44.08 -24.50
CA LEU A 9 -1.20 44.00 -25.30
C LEU A 9 -1.51 44.34 -26.77
N PRO A 10 -0.80 45.29 -27.38
CA PRO A 10 -0.94 45.56 -28.81
C PRO A 10 -0.39 44.39 -29.64
N GLY A 11 -1.05 44.06 -30.76
CA GLY A 11 -0.58 43.06 -31.71
C GLY A 11 -0.96 41.60 -31.41
N ILE A 12 -1.92 41.36 -30.51
CA ILE A 12 -2.47 40.02 -30.27
C ILE A 12 -3.55 39.70 -31.31
N ALA A 13 -3.41 38.55 -31.97
CA ALA A 13 -4.40 38.04 -32.92
C ALA A 13 -5.60 37.43 -32.16
N SER A 14 -6.77 38.07 -32.24
CA SER A 14 -7.98 37.66 -31.49
C SER A 14 -8.94 36.79 -32.29
N ASN A 15 -8.81 36.78 -33.62
CA ASN A 15 -9.75 36.15 -34.56
C ASN A 15 -9.05 35.11 -35.46
N GLU A 16 -7.92 34.60 -35.01
CA GLU A 16 -7.21 33.51 -35.69
C GLU A 16 -7.43 32.21 -34.90
N PRO A 17 -7.50 31.05 -35.58
CA PRO A 17 -7.50 29.77 -34.90
C PRO A 17 -6.18 29.59 -34.13
N ASP A 18 -6.28 29.02 -32.93
CA ASP A 18 -5.13 28.80 -32.03
C ASP A 18 -4.15 27.76 -32.59
N VAL A 19 -4.67 26.81 -33.37
CA VAL A 19 -3.90 25.70 -33.97
C VAL A 19 -4.25 25.57 -35.46
N TYR A 20 -3.23 25.51 -36.31
CA TYR A 20 -3.36 25.16 -37.73
C TYR A 20 -2.77 23.76 -37.93
N GLU A 21 -3.65 22.75 -37.97
CA GLU A 21 -3.26 21.35 -38.15
C GLU A 21 -3.88 20.75 -39.41
N THR A 22 -3.22 19.72 -39.95
CA THR A 22 -3.78 18.88 -41.01
C THR A 22 -4.90 18.02 -40.44
N SER A 23 -5.91 17.68 -41.25
CA SER A 23 -6.97 16.78 -40.82
C SER A 23 -6.40 15.45 -40.31
N ASP A 24 -6.85 15.04 -39.14
CA ASP A 24 -6.44 13.78 -38.53
C ASP A 24 -6.86 12.62 -39.44
N LEU A 25 -5.89 11.81 -39.87
CA LEU A 25 -6.12 10.70 -40.80
C LEU A 25 -6.29 9.41 -40.00
N PRO A 26 -7.27 8.54 -40.33
CA PRO A 26 -7.50 7.29 -39.60
C PRO A 26 -6.39 6.23 -39.74
N GLU A 27 -5.28 6.56 -40.41
CA GLU A 27 -4.17 5.64 -40.67
C GLU A 27 -3.35 5.38 -39.39
N ASP A 28 -3.30 6.33 -38.45
CA ASP A 28 -2.61 6.17 -37.15
C ASP A 28 -3.32 5.18 -36.20
N ASP A 29 -4.62 4.93 -36.41
CA ASP A 29 -5.43 3.96 -35.62
C ASP A 29 -5.29 2.52 -36.11
N GLN A 30 -4.60 2.30 -37.24
CA GLN A 30 -4.40 0.96 -37.79
C GLN A 30 -3.19 0.31 -37.12
N ALA A 31 -3.45 -0.51 -36.10
CA ALA A 31 -2.42 -1.34 -35.49
C ALA A 31 -1.78 -2.24 -36.56
N GLN A 32 -0.55 -1.91 -36.99
CA GLN A 32 0.30 -2.73 -37.85
C GLN A 32 0.77 -3.97 -37.05
N PHE A 33 -0.14 -4.92 -36.84
CA PHE A 33 0.09 -6.11 -36.02
C PHE A 33 0.74 -7.27 -36.79
N GLU A 34 0.87 -7.16 -38.12
CA GLU A 34 1.32 -8.27 -38.97
C GLU A 34 2.83 -8.54 -38.85
N SER A 35 3.65 -7.53 -38.57
CA SER A 35 5.12 -7.67 -38.60
C SER A 35 5.70 -8.51 -37.46
N GLU A 36 5.14 -8.47 -36.25
CA GLU A 36 5.65 -9.25 -35.10
C GLU A 36 5.21 -10.72 -35.12
N LEU A 37 4.10 -11.05 -35.79
CA LEU A 37 3.61 -12.43 -35.86
C LEU A 37 4.36 -13.26 -36.91
N GLU A 38 4.91 -12.61 -37.94
CA GLU A 38 5.65 -13.27 -39.03
C GLU A 38 7.05 -13.73 -38.62
N GLU A 39 7.83 -12.93 -37.87
CA GLU A 39 9.17 -13.36 -37.38
C GLU A 39 9.10 -14.59 -36.47
N LEU A 40 7.96 -14.75 -35.83
CA LEU A 40 7.69 -15.76 -34.86
C LEU A 40 7.34 -17.12 -35.49
N CYS A 41 6.92 -17.15 -36.76
CA CYS A 41 6.53 -18.36 -37.49
C CYS A 41 7.61 -18.73 -38.53
N SER A 42 8.74 -19.27 -38.06
CA SER A 42 9.80 -19.78 -38.93
C SER A 42 9.70 -21.29 -39.13
N ASP A 43 9.67 -21.77 -40.37
CA ASP A 43 9.66 -23.23 -40.69
C ASP A 43 10.92 -23.98 -40.20
N SER A 44 12.00 -23.25 -39.89
CA SER A 44 13.28 -23.81 -39.43
C SER A 44 13.45 -23.85 -37.91
N VAL A 45 12.52 -23.28 -37.14
CA VAL A 45 12.66 -23.15 -35.67
C VAL A 45 11.42 -23.68 -34.96
N GLU A 46 11.60 -24.69 -34.12
CA GLU A 46 10.52 -25.21 -33.27
C GLU A 46 10.20 -24.22 -32.13
N ARG A 47 8.91 -23.86 -32.02
CA ARG A 47 8.39 -23.09 -30.90
C ARG A 47 7.99 -23.99 -29.75
N ILE A 48 8.74 -23.90 -28.65
CA ILE A 48 8.39 -24.58 -27.41
C ILE A 48 7.74 -23.57 -26.47
N VAL A 49 6.42 -23.68 -26.30
CA VAL A 49 5.69 -22.88 -25.30
C VAL A 49 6.00 -23.46 -23.92
N VAL A 50 6.69 -22.68 -23.10
CA VAL A 50 7.01 -23.06 -21.72
C VAL A 50 5.88 -22.61 -20.81
N ASN A 51 5.19 -23.57 -20.20
CA ASN A 51 4.25 -23.29 -19.12
C ASN A 51 4.99 -23.37 -17.77
N PRO A 52 5.18 -22.25 -17.04
CA PRO A 52 5.93 -22.22 -15.79
C PRO A 52 5.34 -23.12 -14.70
N ASN A 53 4.01 -23.25 -14.64
CA ASN A 53 3.34 -24.09 -13.64
C ASN A 53 3.60 -25.58 -13.89
N ALA A 54 3.45 -26.01 -15.16
CA ALA A 54 3.75 -27.38 -15.55
C ALA A 54 5.26 -27.70 -15.44
N ALA A 55 6.13 -26.71 -15.67
CA ALA A 55 7.56 -26.86 -15.44
C ALA A 55 7.87 -26.99 -13.94
N TYR A 56 7.26 -26.17 -13.09
CA TYR A 56 7.42 -26.24 -11.63
C TYR A 56 7.05 -27.62 -11.10
N ASP A 57 5.90 -28.17 -11.48
CA ASP A 57 5.48 -29.52 -11.04
C ASP A 57 6.47 -30.61 -11.46
N LYS A 58 7.09 -30.48 -12.64
CA LYS A 58 8.12 -31.44 -13.12
C LYS A 58 9.43 -31.40 -12.32
N PHE A 59 9.72 -30.30 -11.62
CA PHE A 59 10.98 -30.08 -10.92
C PHE A 59 10.83 -29.91 -9.39
N LYS A 60 9.61 -29.71 -8.87
CA LYS A 60 9.31 -29.49 -7.45
C LYS A 60 9.93 -30.55 -6.54
N ASP A 61 9.87 -31.82 -6.94
CA ASP A 61 10.36 -32.94 -6.14
C ASP A 61 11.84 -33.29 -6.45
N LYS A 62 12.41 -32.71 -7.50
CA LYS A 62 13.81 -32.95 -7.90
C LYS A 62 14.71 -31.95 -7.18
N ARG A 63 15.51 -32.43 -6.22
CA ARG A 63 16.51 -31.62 -5.52
C ARG A 63 17.88 -31.81 -6.15
N VAL A 64 18.66 -30.74 -6.24
CA VAL A 64 20.06 -30.78 -6.69
C VAL A 64 20.96 -30.81 -5.46
N SER A 65 21.86 -31.79 -5.38
CA SER A 65 22.89 -31.86 -4.34
C SER A 65 24.11 -31.06 -4.77
N THR A 66 24.66 -30.22 -3.87
CA THR A 66 25.89 -29.45 -4.12
C THR A 66 27.16 -30.20 -3.68
N LYS A 67 27.05 -31.46 -3.23
CA LYS A 67 28.20 -32.24 -2.75
C LYS A 67 29.00 -32.82 -3.92
N GLY A 68 30.26 -32.40 -4.04
CA GLY A 68 31.19 -32.84 -5.09
C GLY A 68 31.32 -31.88 -6.28
N LEU A 69 30.73 -30.68 -6.19
CA LEU A 69 31.02 -29.56 -7.10
C LEU A 69 32.37 -28.96 -6.73
N ASP A 70 33.43 -29.56 -7.27
CA ASP A 70 34.77 -29.01 -7.23
C ASP A 70 35.02 -28.28 -8.56
N PHE A 71 35.02 -26.94 -8.52
CA PHE A 71 35.44 -26.10 -9.65
C PHE A 71 36.97 -25.98 -9.72
N SER A 72 37.72 -26.66 -8.85
CA SER A 72 39.16 -26.79 -9.00
C SER A 72 39.42 -27.93 -9.98
N ASP A 73 40.00 -27.61 -11.14
CA ASP A 73 40.48 -28.55 -12.16
C ASP A 73 41.63 -29.44 -11.64
N ARG A 74 41.37 -30.24 -10.61
CA ARG A 74 42.33 -31.20 -10.05
C ARG A 74 41.97 -32.60 -10.50
N ILE A 75 42.61 -32.99 -11.60
CA ILE A 75 42.55 -34.33 -12.19
C ILE A 75 43.01 -35.37 -11.14
N SER A 76 42.06 -36.12 -10.56
CA SER A 76 42.32 -37.28 -9.71
C SER A 76 41.85 -38.57 -10.39
N LYS A 77 42.68 -39.62 -10.32
CA LYS A 77 42.65 -40.85 -11.14
C LYS A 77 41.67 -41.95 -10.67
N ASN A 78 40.61 -41.63 -9.93
CA ASN A 78 39.64 -42.65 -9.51
C ASN A 78 38.32 -42.55 -10.30
N LYS A 79 37.94 -43.67 -10.94
CA LYS A 79 36.60 -43.86 -11.53
C LYS A 79 35.55 -43.78 -10.42
N ARG A 80 34.63 -42.82 -10.56
CA ARG A 80 33.45 -42.67 -9.70
C ARG A 80 32.40 -43.69 -10.15
N VAL A 81 32.09 -44.66 -9.29
CA VAL A 81 30.95 -45.58 -9.42
C VAL A 81 29.99 -45.26 -8.28
N GLY A 82 28.69 -45.31 -8.59
CA GLY A 82 27.60 -44.63 -7.90
C GLY A 82 27.14 -45.18 -6.54
N TYR A 83 25.97 -44.67 -6.16
CA TYR A 83 25.39 -44.56 -4.83
C TYR A 83 24.83 -45.87 -4.24
N GLU A 84 25.08 -46.06 -2.94
CA GLU A 84 24.19 -46.76 -2.01
C GLU A 84 23.73 -45.80 -0.91
N SER A 85 22.58 -46.15 -0.33
CA SER A 85 22.02 -45.76 0.98
C SER A 85 20.78 -44.86 0.92
N GLY A 86 19.64 -45.49 1.18
CA GLY A 86 18.42 -44.84 1.67
C GLY A 86 18.41 -44.92 3.20
N ASP A 87 18.07 -43.81 3.84
CA ASP A 87 17.74 -43.76 5.26
C ASP A 87 16.20 -43.82 5.38
N TYR A 88 15.69 -44.40 6.48
CA TYR A 88 14.28 -44.62 6.88
C TYR A 88 13.66 -45.98 6.49
N GLU A 89 13.81 -46.96 7.39
CA GLU A 89 13.01 -48.18 7.40
C GLU A 89 12.44 -48.41 8.81
N ILE A 90 11.11 -48.38 8.95
CA ILE A 90 10.42 -48.86 10.15
C ILE A 90 10.36 -50.38 9.99
N LEU A 91 11.05 -51.12 10.86
CA LEU A 91 10.94 -52.57 10.88
C LEU A 91 9.53 -52.93 11.33
N ALA A 92 8.84 -53.73 10.51
CA ALA A 92 7.54 -54.28 10.85
C ALA A 92 7.62 -55.23 12.05
N GLU A 93 6.52 -55.31 12.79
CA GLU A 93 6.35 -56.15 13.99
C GLU A 93 6.77 -57.60 13.73
N GLY A 94 7.79 -58.08 14.45
CA GLY A 94 8.26 -59.47 14.39
C GLY A 94 9.60 -59.74 13.69
N CYS A 95 10.35 -58.72 13.25
CA CYS A 95 11.66 -58.94 12.62
C CYS A 95 12.81 -59.01 13.65
N GLY A 96 13.52 -60.15 13.71
CA GLY A 96 14.52 -60.50 14.74
C GLY A 96 15.88 -59.78 14.71
N VAL A 97 15.95 -58.54 14.22
CA VAL A 97 17.16 -57.71 14.22
C VAL A 97 17.09 -56.72 15.37
N LYS A 98 18.16 -56.55 16.15
CA LYS A 98 18.19 -55.63 17.30
C LYS A 98 17.96 -54.19 16.84
N GLU A 99 16.88 -53.57 17.32
CA GLU A 99 16.55 -52.16 17.08
C GLU A 99 17.70 -51.24 17.52
N THR A 100 17.92 -50.15 16.76
CA THR A 100 18.81 -49.06 17.20
C THR A 100 18.14 -48.25 18.33
N PRO A 101 18.88 -47.63 19.26
CA PRO A 101 18.30 -46.85 20.37
C PRO A 101 17.35 -45.73 19.92
N GLN A 102 17.61 -45.12 18.76
CA GLN A 102 16.77 -44.07 18.18
C GLN A 102 15.41 -44.60 17.69
N GLN A 103 15.39 -45.81 17.12
CA GLN A 103 14.17 -46.46 16.62
C GLN A 103 13.26 -46.91 17.77
N LYS A 104 13.85 -47.43 18.85
CA LYS A 104 13.12 -47.80 20.07
C LYS A 104 12.44 -46.61 20.75
N TYR A 105 13.07 -45.44 20.73
CA TYR A 105 12.49 -44.21 21.27
C TYR A 105 11.22 -43.79 20.51
N GLN A 106 11.24 -43.86 19.18
CA GLN A 106 10.08 -43.47 18.36
C GLN A 106 8.86 -44.38 18.53
N ARG A 107 9.06 -45.70 18.68
CA ARG A 107 7.94 -46.62 18.96
C ARG A 107 7.27 -46.31 20.30
N LEU A 108 8.07 -46.11 21.35
CA LEU A 108 7.55 -45.82 22.69
C LEU A 108 6.79 -44.48 22.75
N VAL A 109 7.21 -43.47 21.98
CA VAL A 109 6.49 -42.20 21.90
C VAL A 109 5.08 -42.38 21.32
N ASN A 110 4.94 -43.22 20.27
CA ASN A 110 3.64 -43.47 19.65
C ASN A 110 2.70 -44.29 20.55
N GLU A 111 3.22 -45.31 21.25
CA GLU A 111 2.42 -46.12 22.19
C GLU A 111 1.87 -45.28 23.36
N ILE A 112 2.65 -44.30 23.85
CA ILE A 112 2.21 -43.39 24.94
C ILE A 112 1.13 -42.41 24.43
N GLN A 113 1.22 -41.98 23.18
CA GLN A 113 0.25 -41.08 22.54
C GLN A 113 -1.12 -41.76 22.39
N GLU A 114 -1.14 -43.02 21.93
CA GLU A 114 -2.37 -43.81 21.73
C GLU A 114 -3.12 -44.03 23.05
N LEU A 115 -2.40 -44.44 24.11
CA LEU A 115 -2.97 -44.63 25.44
C LEU A 115 -3.60 -43.35 26.01
N SER A 116 -3.01 -42.18 25.70
CA SER A 116 -3.51 -40.89 26.19
C SER A 116 -4.84 -40.50 25.52
N GLN A 117 -5.00 -40.79 24.23
CA GLN A 117 -6.25 -40.53 23.50
C GLN A 117 -7.39 -41.44 23.99
N GLU A 118 -7.09 -42.70 24.30
CA GLU A 118 -8.10 -43.66 24.79
C GLU A 118 -8.70 -43.20 26.14
N VAL A 119 -7.89 -42.65 27.04
CA VAL A 119 -8.36 -42.11 28.33
C VAL A 119 -9.23 -40.86 28.15
N GLU A 120 -8.87 -39.96 27.23
CA GLU A 120 -9.61 -38.72 26.96
C GLU A 120 -11.00 -39.00 26.37
N THR A 121 -11.10 -40.00 25.47
CA THR A 121 -12.40 -40.42 24.91
C THR A 121 -13.35 -40.99 25.97
N ILE A 122 -12.85 -41.75 26.95
CA ILE A 122 -13.66 -42.27 28.06
C ILE A 122 -14.22 -41.12 28.90
N GLN A 123 -13.41 -40.09 29.17
CA GLN A 123 -13.81 -38.94 30.00
C GLN A 123 -14.90 -38.08 29.33
N ALA A 124 -14.85 -37.93 28.00
CA ALA A 124 -15.85 -37.17 27.24
C ALA A 124 -17.24 -37.82 27.31
N THR A 125 -17.32 -39.16 27.20
CA THR A 125 -18.62 -39.88 27.20
C THR A 125 -19.40 -39.79 28.52
N THR A 126 -18.75 -39.48 29.64
CA THR A 126 -19.40 -39.34 30.97
C THR A 126 -20.02 -37.97 31.25
N ASN A 127 -19.67 -36.91 30.51
CA ASN A 127 -20.08 -35.54 30.84
C ASN A 127 -21.34 -35.03 30.12
N ASP A 128 -21.83 -35.71 29.08
CA ASP A 128 -22.90 -35.21 28.19
C ASP A 128 -24.35 -35.42 28.70
N SER A 129 -24.57 -35.85 29.95
CA SER A 129 -25.91 -36.23 30.44
C SER A 129 -26.73 -35.13 31.15
N ASN A 130 -26.33 -33.83 31.16
CA ASN A 130 -26.94 -32.79 32.03
C ASN A 130 -27.33 -31.46 31.32
N ALA A 131 -28.01 -31.47 30.16
CA ALA A 131 -28.14 -30.27 29.32
C ALA A 131 -29.52 -29.56 29.20
N GLU A 132 -30.62 -30.00 29.84
CA GLU A 132 -31.97 -29.44 29.54
C GLU A 132 -32.55 -28.41 30.54
N GLU A 133 -31.76 -27.78 31.41
CA GLU A 133 -32.28 -26.87 32.45
C GLU A 133 -31.87 -25.38 32.26
N ARG A 134 -31.95 -24.82 31.04
CA ARG A 134 -31.35 -23.49 30.73
C ARG A 134 -32.25 -22.33 30.28
N LEU A 135 -33.57 -22.47 30.17
CA LEU A 135 -34.42 -21.38 29.66
C LEU A 135 -35.49 -20.93 30.68
N THR A 136 -35.09 -20.09 31.62
CA THR A 136 -36.00 -19.40 32.56
C THR A 136 -36.37 -17.99 32.09
N PRO A 137 -37.57 -17.47 32.42
CA PRO A 137 -38.03 -16.12 32.03
C PRO A 137 -37.10 -14.96 32.43
N VAL A 138 -36.28 -15.16 33.46
CA VAL A 138 -35.25 -14.22 33.90
C VAL A 138 -34.15 -14.04 32.84
N VAL A 139 -33.78 -15.10 32.13
CA VAL A 139 -32.78 -15.06 31.05
C VAL A 139 -33.32 -14.26 29.86
N LEU A 140 -34.60 -14.41 29.54
CA LEU A 140 -35.26 -13.61 28.49
C LEU A 140 -35.32 -12.11 28.85
N ALA A 141 -35.61 -11.78 30.11
CA ALA A 141 -35.59 -10.39 30.57
C ALA A 141 -34.17 -9.79 30.53
N GLN A 142 -33.15 -10.58 30.85
CA GLN A 142 -31.75 -10.15 30.77
C GLN A 142 -31.28 -9.96 29.32
N GLN A 143 -31.70 -10.82 28.40
CA GLN A 143 -31.46 -10.67 26.96
C GLN A 143 -32.14 -9.41 26.40
N ALA A 144 -33.39 -9.12 26.79
CA ALA A 144 -34.08 -7.90 26.38
C ALA A 144 -33.41 -6.62 26.91
N ALA A 145 -32.89 -6.65 28.14
CA ALA A 145 -32.12 -5.54 28.71
C ALA A 145 -30.77 -5.32 27.98
N GLN A 146 -30.07 -6.40 27.65
CA GLN A 146 -28.84 -6.36 26.84
C GLN A 146 -29.11 -5.80 25.44
N LEU A 147 -30.20 -6.23 24.79
CA LEU A 147 -30.59 -5.74 23.47
C LEU A 147 -30.91 -4.24 23.50
N LYS A 148 -31.62 -3.77 24.55
CA LYS A 148 -31.87 -2.34 24.76
C LYS A 148 -30.57 -1.56 24.91
N GLN A 149 -29.60 -2.10 25.64
CA GLN A 149 -28.31 -1.44 25.84
C GLN A 149 -27.48 -1.38 24.55
N GLN A 150 -27.49 -2.45 23.75
CA GLN A 150 -26.86 -2.48 22.42
C GLN A 150 -27.49 -1.49 21.44
N LEU A 151 -28.81 -1.33 21.47
CA LEU A 151 -29.50 -0.36 20.63
C LEU A 151 -29.12 1.09 20.99
N VAL A 152 -29.03 1.38 22.29
CA VAL A 152 -28.61 2.70 22.77
C VAL A 152 -27.16 2.99 22.42
N SER A 153 -26.25 2.02 22.52
CA SER A 153 -24.86 2.21 22.10
C SER A 153 -24.73 2.44 20.60
N ALA A 154 -25.43 1.67 19.77
CA ALA A 154 -25.39 1.84 18.31
C ALA A 154 -25.93 3.22 17.88
N HIS A 155 -26.98 3.71 18.55
CA HIS A 155 -27.51 5.06 18.31
C HIS A 155 -26.54 6.15 18.77
N LEU A 156 -25.80 5.91 19.86
CA LEU A 156 -24.78 6.81 20.37
C LEU A 156 -23.59 6.91 19.39
N ASP A 157 -23.13 5.79 18.82
CA ASP A 157 -22.05 5.76 17.82
C ASP A 157 -22.44 6.53 16.54
N SER A 158 -23.70 6.43 16.11
CA SER A 158 -24.21 7.21 14.97
C SER A 158 -24.26 8.72 15.24
N LEU A 159 -24.43 9.15 16.50
CA LEU A 159 -24.52 10.55 16.89
C LEU A 159 -23.15 11.20 17.10
N LEU A 160 -22.19 10.48 17.68
CA LEU A 160 -20.84 11.01 17.89
C LEU A 160 -19.94 10.89 16.65
N GLY A 161 -20.32 10.05 15.68
CA GLY A 161 -19.58 9.79 14.45
C GLY A 161 -18.52 8.70 14.60
N PRO A 162 -18.08 8.07 13.50
CA PRO A 162 -17.32 6.82 13.50
C PRO A 162 -15.89 6.89 14.10
N GLN A 163 -15.43 8.06 14.53
CA GLN A 163 -14.07 8.31 15.02
C GLN A 163 -14.04 8.85 16.46
N ALA A 164 -15.18 8.92 17.14
CA ALA A 164 -15.26 9.47 18.49
C ALA A 164 -15.01 8.38 19.55
N HIS A 165 -13.84 8.40 20.17
CA HIS A 165 -13.52 7.51 21.29
C HIS A 165 -13.95 8.15 22.63
N ILE A 166 -14.99 7.60 23.26
CA ILE A 166 -15.43 8.03 24.59
C ILE A 166 -14.61 7.29 25.65
N ASN A 167 -13.68 7.99 26.30
CA ASN A 167 -12.95 7.44 27.45
C ASN A 167 -13.61 7.89 28.77
N LEU A 168 -14.46 7.05 29.34
CA LEU A 168 -15.15 7.32 30.61
C LEU A 168 -14.19 7.40 31.82
N ALA A 169 -12.98 6.86 31.71
CA ALA A 169 -11.98 6.92 32.78
C ALA A 169 -11.23 8.26 32.81
N ASP A 170 -11.22 9.03 31.73
CA ASP A 170 -10.60 10.35 31.65
C ASP A 170 -11.43 11.30 30.75
N PRO A 171 -12.57 11.82 31.24
CA PRO A 171 -13.50 12.60 30.43
C PRO A 171 -12.93 13.93 29.93
N ASP A 172 -11.98 14.53 30.66
CA ASP A 172 -11.38 15.83 30.34
C ASP A 172 -9.93 15.70 29.79
N GLY A 173 -9.43 14.48 29.61
CA GLY A 173 -8.02 14.22 29.28
C GLY A 173 -7.05 14.69 30.39
N ALA A 174 -7.53 14.83 31.62
CA ALA A 174 -6.79 15.40 32.74
C ALA A 174 -5.74 14.42 33.28
N LEU A 175 -6.02 13.11 33.28
CA LEU A 175 -5.05 12.08 33.66
C LEU A 175 -3.92 12.00 32.62
N ALA A 176 -4.26 12.07 31.32
CA ALA A 176 -3.26 12.14 30.25
C ALA A 176 -2.34 13.36 30.39
N LYS A 177 -2.91 14.55 30.64
CA LYS A 177 -2.15 15.78 30.90
C LYS A 177 -1.26 15.67 32.14
N ARG A 178 -1.79 15.13 33.24
CA ARG A 178 -1.03 14.93 34.49
C ARG A 178 0.14 13.96 34.31
N LEU A 179 -0.06 12.87 33.57
CA LEU A 179 1.00 11.92 33.24
C LEU A 179 2.11 12.60 32.41
N LEU A 180 1.74 13.37 31.39
CA LEU A 180 2.69 14.16 30.60
C LEU A 180 3.48 15.15 31.47
N THR A 181 2.82 15.90 32.36
CA THR A 181 3.51 16.83 33.27
C THR A 181 4.43 16.10 34.26
N GLN A 182 4.01 14.93 34.77
CA GLN A 182 4.84 14.12 35.67
C GLN A 182 6.05 13.52 34.94
N LEU A 183 5.90 13.15 33.67
CA LEU A 183 7.02 12.73 32.80
C LEU A 183 7.98 13.87 32.51
N GLU A 184 7.48 15.06 32.23
CA GLU A 184 8.29 16.26 32.03
C GLU A 184 9.07 16.64 33.29
N ALA A 185 8.44 16.53 34.47
CA ALA A 185 9.10 16.74 35.76
C ALA A 185 10.18 15.68 36.05
N ALA A 186 9.91 14.41 35.76
CA ALA A 186 10.89 13.33 35.88
C ALA A 186 12.04 13.46 34.86
N ARG A 187 11.78 14.02 33.67
CA ARG A 187 12.80 14.35 32.66
C ARG A 187 13.70 15.50 33.13
N GLY A 188 13.12 16.52 33.77
CA GLY A 188 13.84 17.66 34.36
C GLY A 188 14.78 17.24 35.50
N SER A 189 14.43 16.21 36.27
CA SER A 189 15.26 15.70 37.37
C SER A 189 16.50 14.91 36.91
N ARG A 190 16.54 14.40 35.68
CA ARG A 190 17.67 13.62 35.13
C ARG A 190 18.80 14.48 34.53
N GLY A 191 18.65 15.80 34.51
CA GLY A 191 19.60 16.73 33.92
C GLY A 191 20.77 17.17 34.83
N SER A 192 20.88 16.67 36.07
CA SER A 192 22.01 17.02 36.94
C SER A 192 22.66 15.79 37.56
N THR A 193 23.99 15.75 37.44
CA THR A 193 24.99 14.90 38.09
C THR A 193 25.37 13.60 37.39
N GLY A 194 26.64 13.56 36.98
CA GLY A 194 27.36 12.35 36.59
C GLY A 194 27.99 11.62 37.78
N GLU A 195 28.45 10.41 37.45
CA GLU A 195 29.33 9.50 38.18
C GLU A 195 28.79 8.74 39.43
N GLY A 196 28.59 7.44 39.23
CA GLY A 196 29.32 6.42 40.00
C GLY A 196 28.59 5.65 41.11
N ARG A 197 28.45 4.34 40.86
CA ARG A 197 28.44 3.20 41.82
C ARG A 197 27.08 2.63 42.27
N ALA A 198 26.77 1.43 41.77
CA ALA A 198 25.86 0.46 42.39
C ALA A 198 26.62 -0.28 43.54
N PRO A 199 25.97 -0.89 44.57
CA PRO A 199 25.02 -1.99 44.37
C PRO A 199 23.86 -2.18 45.41
N VAL A 200 23.01 -3.18 45.10
CA VAL A 200 22.11 -4.01 45.93
C VAL A 200 20.64 -3.60 46.19
N ALA A 201 19.77 -4.30 45.45
CA ALA A 201 18.46 -4.92 45.75
C ALA A 201 17.43 -4.32 46.74
N SER A 202 16.19 -4.29 46.22
CA SER A 202 14.89 -4.41 46.89
C SER A 202 14.44 -3.32 47.87
N LYS A 203 14.01 -2.20 47.30
CA LYS A 203 12.72 -1.50 47.52
C LYS A 203 12.66 -0.41 46.44
N GLY A 204 11.65 -0.46 45.56
CA GLY A 204 11.55 0.46 44.42
C GLY A 204 11.65 1.92 44.89
N PRO A 205 12.55 2.75 44.34
CA PRO A 205 12.74 4.11 44.82
C PRO A 205 11.57 4.98 44.38
N ASP A 206 11.08 5.81 45.29
CA ASP A 206 10.23 6.95 45.01
C ASP A 206 10.95 7.82 43.95
N GLY A 207 10.44 7.84 42.72
CA GLY A 207 11.02 8.58 41.59
C GLY A 207 11.56 7.76 40.40
N VAL A 208 11.48 6.42 40.40
CA VAL A 208 11.83 5.62 39.20
C VAL A 208 10.61 5.41 38.30
N VAL A 209 10.64 6.05 37.14
CA VAL A 209 9.67 5.87 36.07
C VAL A 209 9.95 4.54 35.36
N LEU A 210 9.20 3.49 35.72
CA LEU A 210 9.23 2.20 35.03
C LEU A 210 8.04 2.12 34.06
N TYR A 211 8.32 2.24 32.76
CA TYR A 211 7.35 1.92 31.72
C TYR A 211 7.52 0.47 31.31
N GLU A 212 6.53 -0.36 31.62
CA GLU A 212 6.45 -1.71 31.09
C GLU A 212 5.43 -1.72 29.95
N LEU A 213 5.93 -1.67 28.72
CA LEU A 213 5.10 -1.71 27.51
C LEU A 213 5.01 -3.15 27.02
N HIS A 214 3.88 -3.80 27.25
CA HIS A 214 3.54 -5.06 26.58
C HIS A 214 2.74 -4.74 25.31
N SER A 215 3.44 -4.51 24.20
CA SER A 215 2.83 -4.39 22.88
C SER A 215 3.54 -5.33 21.90
N ARG A 216 2.77 -5.96 21.00
CA ARG A 216 3.29 -6.74 19.87
C ARG A 216 2.97 -6.00 18.57
N PRO A 217 3.68 -4.89 18.27
CA PRO A 217 3.39 -4.06 17.10
C PRO A 217 3.55 -4.82 15.77
N GLU A 218 4.40 -5.85 15.73
CA GLU A 218 4.54 -6.72 14.56
C GLU A 218 3.28 -7.54 14.29
N GLN A 219 2.56 -7.98 15.33
CA GLN A 219 1.31 -8.74 15.16
C GLN A 219 0.21 -7.84 14.60
N GLU A 220 0.09 -6.60 15.08
CA GLU A 220 -0.89 -5.64 14.58
C GLU A 220 -0.62 -5.27 13.12
N LYS A 221 0.64 -4.95 12.79
CA LYS A 221 1.06 -4.71 11.39
C LYS A 221 0.80 -5.92 10.49
N PHE A 222 1.07 -7.13 10.99
CA PHE A 222 0.78 -8.36 10.26
C PHE A 222 -0.72 -8.54 10.03
N THR A 223 -1.57 -8.28 11.04
CA THR A 223 -3.02 -8.38 10.87
C THR A 223 -3.59 -7.36 9.89
N ASP A 224 -3.05 -6.15 9.85
CA ASP A 224 -3.48 -5.12 8.90
C ASP A 224 -3.00 -5.42 7.48
N ALA A 225 -1.74 -5.85 7.33
CA ALA A 225 -1.21 -6.31 6.04
C ALA A 225 -1.98 -7.53 5.50
N ALA A 226 -2.38 -8.47 6.37
CA ALA A 226 -3.18 -9.63 5.98
C ALA A 226 -4.57 -9.22 5.46
N LYS A 227 -5.26 -8.27 6.11
CA LYS A 227 -6.53 -7.72 5.62
C LYS A 227 -6.36 -7.01 4.28
N MET A 228 -5.27 -6.25 4.12
CA MET A 228 -4.97 -5.56 2.86
C MET A 228 -4.71 -6.55 1.72
N ALA A 229 -3.96 -7.62 1.99
CA ALA A 229 -3.70 -8.69 1.01
C ALA A 229 -4.98 -9.47 0.65
N GLU A 230 -5.91 -9.66 1.60
CA GLU A 230 -7.22 -10.27 1.30
C GLU A 230 -8.05 -9.38 0.36
N LEU A 231 -8.08 -8.07 0.62
CA LEU A 231 -8.77 -7.12 -0.25
C LEU A 231 -8.12 -7.04 -1.63
N GLU A 232 -6.79 -7.06 -1.72
CA GLU A 232 -6.05 -7.11 -2.97
C GLU A 232 -6.36 -8.38 -3.76
N ARG A 233 -6.36 -9.55 -3.10
CA ARG A 233 -6.74 -10.82 -3.74
C ARG A 233 -8.16 -10.76 -4.29
N ARG A 234 -9.12 -10.26 -3.50
CA ARG A 234 -10.52 -10.13 -3.94
C ARG A 234 -10.65 -9.12 -5.09
N LEU A 235 -9.88 -8.04 -5.06
CA LEU A 235 -9.85 -7.06 -6.14
C LEU A 235 -9.28 -7.68 -7.42
N ALA A 236 -8.20 -8.47 -7.32
CA ALA A 236 -7.62 -9.18 -8.46
C ALA A 236 -8.57 -10.25 -9.02
N GLU A 237 -9.33 -10.95 -8.18
CA GLU A 237 -10.40 -11.86 -8.61
C GLU A 237 -11.52 -11.12 -9.35
N LEU A 238 -11.90 -9.92 -8.89
CA LEU A 238 -12.86 -9.07 -9.59
C LEU A 238 -12.30 -8.50 -10.90
N GLU A 239 -11.02 -8.13 -10.92
CA GLU A 239 -10.33 -7.63 -12.11
C GLU A 239 -10.14 -8.74 -13.14
N THR A 240 -9.88 -9.98 -12.74
CA THR A 240 -9.83 -11.11 -13.69
C THR A 240 -11.21 -11.49 -14.22
N ALA A 241 -12.29 -11.28 -13.45
CA ALA A 241 -13.65 -11.54 -13.89
C ALA A 241 -14.23 -10.44 -14.80
N VAL A 242 -13.91 -9.17 -14.54
CA VAL A 242 -14.49 -8.00 -15.23
C VAL A 242 -13.51 -7.36 -16.21
N GLY A 243 -12.21 -7.43 -15.93
CA GLY A 243 -11.16 -6.86 -16.75
C GLY A 243 -11.17 -7.49 -18.14
N PRO A 244 -10.72 -6.74 -19.16
CA PRO A 244 -10.58 -7.30 -20.49
C PRO A 244 -9.56 -8.44 -20.40
N GLY A 245 -10.04 -9.69 -20.47
CA GLY A 245 -9.16 -10.80 -20.83
C GLY A 245 -8.38 -10.36 -22.08
N SER A 246 -7.09 -10.69 -22.18
CA SER A 246 -6.20 -10.17 -23.24
C SER A 246 -6.62 -10.50 -24.67
N ASP A 247 -7.79 -11.09 -24.87
CA ASP A 247 -8.40 -11.37 -26.14
C ASP A 247 -9.18 -10.15 -26.61
N LYS A 248 -8.45 -9.37 -27.39
CA LYS A 248 -8.93 -8.44 -28.41
C LYS A 248 -10.38 -8.74 -28.80
N GLN A 249 -11.26 -7.78 -28.51
CA GLN A 249 -12.65 -7.82 -28.94
C GLN A 249 -12.74 -8.20 -30.42
N GLY A 250 -13.37 -9.34 -30.72
CA GLY A 250 -13.56 -9.77 -32.09
C GLY A 250 -14.37 -8.76 -32.92
N PRO A 251 -14.38 -8.86 -34.26
CA PRO A 251 -15.11 -7.95 -35.13
C PRO A 251 -16.63 -7.86 -34.83
N LEU A 252 -17.19 -8.86 -34.16
CA LEU A 252 -18.59 -8.92 -33.74
C LEU A 252 -18.90 -8.11 -32.46
N SER A 253 -17.88 -7.77 -31.66
CA SER A 253 -18.02 -6.92 -30.47
C SER A 253 -17.87 -5.43 -30.76
N ALA A 254 -17.44 -5.04 -31.97
CA ALA A 254 -17.34 -3.64 -32.39
C ALA A 254 -18.68 -2.88 -32.30
N GLY A 255 -19.81 -3.60 -32.43
CA GLY A 255 -21.15 -3.03 -32.29
C GLY A 255 -21.66 -2.89 -30.85
N VAL A 256 -20.88 -3.33 -29.84
CA VAL A 256 -21.27 -3.34 -28.42
C VAL A 256 -20.40 -2.38 -27.58
N GLN A 257 -19.79 -1.37 -28.20
CA GLN A 257 -18.95 -0.39 -27.49
C GLN A 257 -19.80 0.63 -26.72
N GLY A 258 -20.27 0.24 -25.54
CA GLY A 258 -20.72 1.15 -24.50
C GLY A 258 -19.54 1.62 -23.64
N ALA A 259 -19.60 2.84 -23.12
CA ALA A 259 -18.57 3.40 -22.24
C ALA A 259 -18.48 2.63 -20.89
N SER A 260 -19.54 1.94 -20.49
CA SER A 260 -19.57 1.05 -19.34
C SER A 260 -20.02 -0.38 -19.72
N LEU A 261 -19.58 -1.38 -18.95
CA LEU A 261 -20.05 -2.77 -19.08
C LEU A 261 -21.58 -2.85 -19.00
N MET A 262 -22.21 -2.00 -18.18
CA MET A 262 -23.65 -1.93 -18.04
C MET A 262 -24.33 -1.51 -19.35
N ASP A 263 -23.81 -0.47 -20.02
CA ASP A 263 -24.34 -0.02 -21.32
C ASP A 263 -24.23 -1.11 -22.38
N THR A 264 -23.12 -1.87 -22.37
CA THR A 264 -22.94 -3.02 -23.28
C THR A 264 -23.98 -4.11 -23.01
N MET A 265 -24.27 -4.38 -21.73
CA MET A 265 -25.23 -5.41 -21.32
C MET A 265 -26.67 -4.97 -21.59
N GLU A 266 -27.00 -3.69 -21.42
CA GLU A 266 -28.30 -3.12 -21.77
C GLU A 266 -28.51 -3.13 -23.29
N LEU A 267 -27.48 -2.82 -24.08
CA LEU A 267 -27.53 -2.92 -25.53
C LEU A 267 -27.71 -4.37 -25.99
N LEU A 268 -26.98 -5.33 -25.41
CA LEU A 268 -27.18 -6.76 -25.64
C LEU A 268 -28.59 -7.20 -25.25
N GLN A 269 -29.10 -6.75 -24.11
CA GLN A 269 -30.46 -7.03 -23.65
C GLN A 269 -31.51 -6.46 -24.61
N ALA A 270 -31.31 -5.25 -25.15
CA ALA A 270 -32.17 -4.65 -26.15
C ALA A 270 -32.13 -5.41 -27.50
N ARG A 271 -30.96 -5.93 -27.89
CA ARG A 271 -30.83 -6.81 -29.07
C ARG A 271 -31.49 -8.16 -28.86
N VAL A 272 -31.41 -8.71 -27.64
CA VAL A 272 -32.05 -9.97 -27.26
C VAL A 272 -33.57 -9.82 -27.15
N SER A 273 -34.07 -8.71 -26.65
CA SER A 273 -35.52 -8.44 -26.64
C SER A 273 -36.06 -8.20 -28.05
N ALA A 274 -35.26 -7.63 -28.95
CA ALA A 274 -35.61 -7.49 -30.36
C ALA A 274 -35.64 -8.82 -31.13
N LEU A 275 -35.05 -9.90 -30.61
CA LEU A 275 -35.09 -11.23 -31.22
C LEU A 275 -36.46 -11.94 -31.03
N ASP A 276 -37.38 -11.38 -30.25
CA ASP A 276 -38.77 -11.84 -30.19
C ASP A 276 -39.60 -11.22 -31.33
N SER A 277 -39.62 -11.90 -32.49
CA SER A 277 -40.24 -11.40 -33.72
C SER A 277 -41.75 -11.11 -33.57
N ALA A 278 -42.45 -11.81 -32.68
CA ALA A 278 -43.91 -11.67 -32.52
C ALA A 278 -44.29 -10.39 -31.77
N THR A 279 -43.46 -9.95 -30.82
CA THR A 279 -43.68 -8.70 -30.07
C THR A 279 -43.08 -7.50 -30.81
N LEU A 280 -42.02 -7.70 -31.60
CA LEU A 280 -41.39 -6.64 -32.41
C LEU A 280 -42.36 -6.03 -33.43
N ASP A 281 -43.07 -6.84 -34.22
CA ASP A 281 -44.03 -6.34 -35.22
C ASP A 281 -45.17 -5.53 -34.58
N GLN A 282 -45.64 -5.96 -33.39
CA GLN A 282 -46.70 -5.28 -32.67
C GLN A 282 -46.23 -3.97 -32.03
N VAL A 283 -44.98 -3.93 -31.54
CA VAL A 283 -44.35 -2.72 -31.00
C VAL A 283 -44.01 -1.73 -32.12
N GLU A 284 -43.53 -2.20 -33.27
CA GLU A 284 -43.26 -1.38 -34.45
C GLU A 284 -44.54 -0.72 -34.96
N ALA A 285 -45.64 -1.47 -35.14
CA ALA A 285 -46.92 -0.88 -35.55
C ALA A 285 -47.42 0.22 -34.59
N ARG A 286 -47.19 0.07 -33.28
CA ARG A 286 -47.52 1.10 -32.27
C ARG A 286 -46.56 2.28 -32.34
N LEU A 287 -45.26 2.06 -32.54
CA LEU A 287 -44.25 3.10 -32.71
C LEU A 287 -44.50 3.93 -33.96
N GLN A 288 -44.84 3.33 -35.11
CA GLN A 288 -45.25 4.06 -36.32
C GLN A 288 -46.45 4.98 -36.05
N SER A 289 -47.44 4.52 -35.26
CA SER A 289 -48.60 5.34 -34.89
C SER A 289 -48.22 6.52 -33.97
N VAL A 290 -47.33 6.29 -33.00
CA VAL A 290 -46.80 7.33 -32.11
C VAL A 290 -45.96 8.34 -32.89
N LEU A 291 -45.10 7.88 -33.80
CA LEU A 291 -44.29 8.71 -34.69
C LEU A 291 -45.18 9.62 -35.56
N GLY A 292 -46.29 9.10 -36.09
CA GLY A 292 -47.28 9.89 -36.82
C GLY A 292 -47.85 11.05 -35.99
N LYS A 293 -48.27 10.77 -34.75
CA LYS A 293 -48.77 11.80 -33.82
C LYS A 293 -47.69 12.79 -33.38
N MET A 294 -46.47 12.31 -33.17
CA MET A 294 -45.31 13.14 -32.82
C MET A 294 -44.94 14.11 -33.96
N ASN A 295 -45.06 13.67 -35.22
CA ASN A 295 -44.87 14.55 -36.37
C ASN A 295 -45.95 15.63 -36.50
N GLU A 296 -47.20 15.35 -36.14
CA GLU A 296 -48.26 16.37 -36.06
C GLU A 296 -47.97 17.39 -34.96
N ILE A 297 -47.53 16.93 -33.79
CA ILE A 297 -47.14 17.80 -32.67
C ILE A 297 -45.90 18.64 -33.04
N ALA A 298 -44.90 18.06 -33.71
CA ALA A 298 -43.71 18.76 -34.17
C ALA A 298 -44.05 19.86 -35.19
N LYS A 299 -45.01 19.63 -36.10
CA LYS A 299 -45.52 20.66 -37.01
C LYS A 299 -46.17 21.83 -36.26
N HIS A 300 -46.90 21.56 -35.18
CA HIS A 300 -47.49 22.61 -34.34
C HIS A 300 -46.44 23.32 -33.47
N LYS A 301 -45.40 22.62 -33.03
CA LYS A 301 -44.33 23.14 -32.17
C LYS A 301 -43.30 24.01 -32.91
N ALA A 302 -42.96 23.64 -34.15
CA ALA A 302 -42.09 24.42 -35.04
C ALA A 302 -42.65 25.82 -35.37
N ALA A 303 -43.95 26.05 -35.19
CA ALA A 303 -44.57 27.35 -35.35
C ALA A 303 -44.45 28.27 -34.12
N ILE A 304 -43.93 27.76 -32.99
CA ILE A 304 -44.01 28.42 -31.66
C ILE A 304 -42.62 28.65 -31.03
N GLU A 305 -41.59 27.86 -31.36
CA GLU A 305 -40.28 27.97 -30.71
C GLU A 305 -39.26 28.86 -31.47
N ASP A 306 -38.52 29.65 -30.70
CA ASP A 306 -37.47 30.57 -31.15
C ASP A 306 -36.14 29.80 -31.36
N ALA A 307 -35.60 29.83 -32.59
CA ALA A 307 -34.42 29.06 -32.98
C ALA A 307 -33.17 29.39 -32.14
N ASP A 308 -33.07 30.62 -31.62
CA ASP A 308 -31.97 31.04 -30.75
C ASP A 308 -32.01 30.38 -29.37
N THR A 309 -33.22 30.08 -28.85
CA THR A 309 -33.36 29.35 -27.59
C THR A 309 -32.97 27.89 -27.77
N GLN A 310 -33.33 27.28 -28.90
CA GLN A 310 -32.98 25.90 -29.21
C GLN A 310 -31.48 25.72 -29.41
N ASN A 311 -30.81 26.67 -30.09
CA ASN A 311 -29.36 26.66 -30.24
C ASN A 311 -28.64 26.78 -28.89
N LYS A 312 -29.12 27.66 -27.99
CA LYS A 312 -28.56 27.79 -26.64
C LYS A 312 -28.76 26.53 -25.80
N VAL A 313 -29.92 25.89 -25.89
CA VAL A 313 -30.21 24.63 -25.19
C VAL A 313 -29.34 23.49 -25.73
N SER A 314 -29.16 23.39 -27.04
CA SER A 314 -28.25 22.41 -27.65
C SER A 314 -26.80 22.62 -27.20
N GLN A 315 -26.32 23.87 -27.18
CA GLN A 315 -24.98 24.17 -26.68
C GLN A 315 -24.81 23.80 -25.19
N LEU A 316 -25.83 24.06 -24.36
CA LEU A 316 -25.81 23.64 -22.95
C LEU A 316 -25.78 22.12 -22.81
N TYR A 317 -26.54 21.40 -23.64
CA TYR A 317 -26.53 19.94 -23.66
C TYR A 317 -25.13 19.40 -24.01
N ASP A 318 -24.48 19.95 -25.03
CA ASP A 318 -23.12 19.55 -25.42
C ASP A 318 -22.10 19.82 -24.30
N VAL A 319 -22.23 20.93 -23.58
CA VAL A 319 -21.37 21.23 -22.43
C VAL A 319 -21.62 20.24 -21.30
N VAL A 320 -22.88 19.94 -20.98
CA VAL A 320 -23.21 18.96 -19.93
C VAL A 320 -22.68 17.59 -20.29
N GLN A 321 -22.84 17.14 -21.53
CA GLN A 321 -22.36 15.84 -21.99
C GLN A 321 -20.83 15.72 -21.90
N LYS A 322 -20.09 16.79 -22.24
CA LYS A 322 -18.62 16.82 -22.09
C LYS A 322 -18.17 16.73 -20.62
N TRP A 323 -18.95 17.30 -19.71
CA TRP A 323 -18.60 17.38 -18.28
C TRP A 323 -19.18 16.25 -17.44
N ASP A 324 -20.10 15.45 -17.96
CA ASP A 324 -20.77 14.36 -17.22
C ASP A 324 -19.79 13.29 -16.72
N ALA A 325 -18.86 12.87 -17.58
CA ALA A 325 -17.76 11.97 -17.20
C ALA A 325 -16.85 12.58 -16.12
N MET A 326 -16.64 13.90 -16.15
CA MET A 326 -15.82 14.58 -15.14
C MET A 326 -16.56 14.73 -13.81
N ALA A 327 -17.86 15.03 -13.86
CA ALA A 327 -18.72 15.18 -12.69
C ALA A 327 -18.83 13.86 -11.89
N THR A 328 -18.93 12.73 -12.58
CA THR A 328 -18.94 11.40 -11.96
C THR A 328 -17.59 11.02 -11.33
N SER A 329 -16.47 11.51 -11.88
CA SER A 329 -15.13 11.29 -11.33
C SER A 329 -14.77 12.20 -10.15
N LEU A 330 -15.46 13.33 -9.97
CA LEU A 330 -15.11 14.35 -8.98
C LEU A 330 -15.10 13.82 -7.53
N PRO A 331 -16.09 13.03 -7.06
CA PRO A 331 -16.03 12.43 -5.72
C PRO A 331 -14.83 11.50 -5.53
N GLN A 332 -14.44 10.75 -6.57
CA GLN A 332 -13.28 9.85 -6.52
C GLN A 332 -11.96 10.65 -6.41
N VAL A 333 -11.84 11.77 -7.14
CA VAL A 333 -10.69 12.67 -7.04
C VAL A 333 -10.58 13.28 -5.64
N VAL A 334 -11.71 13.70 -5.06
CA VAL A 334 -11.75 14.22 -3.69
C VAL A 334 -11.37 13.14 -2.66
N GLN A 335 -11.89 11.92 -2.82
CA GLN A 335 -11.54 10.79 -1.94
C GLN A 335 -10.04 10.47 -2.01
N ARG A 336 -9.46 10.48 -3.22
CA ARG A 336 -8.02 10.29 -3.41
C ARG A 336 -7.21 11.42 -2.79
N LEU A 337 -7.65 12.67 -2.89
CA LEU A 337 -7.02 13.81 -2.21
C LEU A 337 -7.07 13.67 -0.68
N MET A 338 -8.18 13.17 -0.12
CA MET A 338 -8.28 12.89 1.31
C MET A 338 -7.36 11.76 1.74
N ALA A 339 -7.30 10.67 0.98
CA ALA A 339 -6.40 9.54 1.26
C ALA A 339 -4.91 9.94 1.18
N VAL A 340 -4.57 10.84 0.25
CA VAL A 340 -3.18 11.31 0.03
C VAL A 340 -2.86 12.57 0.86
N LYS A 341 -3.80 13.08 1.66
CA LYS A 341 -3.62 14.31 2.46
C LYS A 341 -2.41 14.24 3.37
N GLU A 342 -2.27 13.15 4.13
CA GLU A 342 -1.16 12.99 5.08
C GLU A 342 0.20 12.94 4.36
N LEU A 343 0.25 12.28 3.19
CA LEU A 343 1.45 12.25 2.36
C LEU A 343 1.81 13.66 1.82
N HIS A 344 0.82 14.42 1.36
CA HIS A 344 1.04 15.81 0.93
C HIS A 344 1.52 16.71 2.08
N GLU A 345 0.98 16.53 3.29
CA GLU A 345 1.41 17.28 4.47
C GLU A 345 2.85 16.93 4.86
N GLN A 346 3.22 15.65 4.83
CA GLN A 346 4.59 15.21 5.05
C GLN A 346 5.55 15.76 3.97
N ALA A 347 5.15 15.77 2.70
CA ALA A 347 5.96 16.34 1.62
C ALA A 347 6.18 17.86 1.80
N MET A 348 5.16 18.58 2.28
CA MET A 348 5.29 20.01 2.61
C MET A 348 6.26 20.23 3.76
N GLN A 349 6.17 19.44 4.84
CA GLN A 349 7.10 19.50 5.97
C GLN A 349 8.53 19.16 5.54
N PHE A 350 8.69 18.18 4.64
CA PHE A 350 10.00 17.82 4.08
C PHE A 350 10.62 18.99 3.32
N GLY A 351 9.83 19.69 2.50
CA GLY A 351 10.29 20.89 1.79
C GLY A 351 10.79 21.99 2.75
N GLN A 352 10.08 22.21 3.86
CA GLN A 352 10.50 23.16 4.90
C GLN A 352 11.75 22.69 5.67
N LEU A 353 11.83 21.40 5.97
CA LEU A 353 13.02 20.83 6.62
C LEU A 353 14.25 20.95 5.72
N LEU A 354 14.09 20.77 4.41
CA LEU A 354 15.16 20.88 3.44
C LEU A 354 15.69 22.32 3.34
N THR A 355 14.81 23.32 3.30
CA THR A 355 15.24 24.73 3.30
C THR A 355 15.90 25.14 4.61
N HIS A 356 15.40 24.64 5.75
CA HIS A 356 16.04 24.83 7.04
C HIS A 356 17.43 24.17 7.07
N LEU A 357 17.56 22.95 6.56
CA LEU A 357 18.84 22.24 6.48
C LEU A 357 19.84 23.02 5.61
N ASP A 358 19.44 23.49 4.43
CA ASP A 358 20.29 24.32 3.57
C ASP A 358 20.75 25.59 4.30
N THR A 359 19.85 26.27 4.99
CA THR A 359 20.18 27.48 5.79
C THR A 359 21.19 27.16 6.90
N THR A 360 21.00 26.05 7.63
CA THR A 360 21.95 25.62 8.68
C THR A 360 23.30 25.23 8.09
N GLN A 361 23.33 24.59 6.92
CA GLN A 361 24.55 24.22 6.24
C GLN A 361 25.33 25.46 5.77
N GLN A 362 24.64 26.47 5.24
CA GLN A 362 25.26 27.76 4.90
C GLN A 362 25.84 28.46 6.14
N MET A 363 25.12 28.45 7.27
CA MET A 363 25.62 29.01 8.54
C MET A 363 26.86 28.26 9.05
N ILE A 364 26.87 26.93 9.02
CA ILE A 364 28.03 26.11 9.41
C ILE A 364 29.22 26.42 8.49
N ASN A 365 29.00 26.53 7.18
CA ASN A 365 30.06 26.84 6.22
C ASN A 365 30.68 28.22 6.48
N ASN A 366 29.85 29.22 6.79
CA ASN A 366 30.33 30.54 7.21
C ASN A 366 31.13 30.48 8.52
N SER A 367 30.62 29.77 9.55
CA SER A 367 31.37 29.56 10.79
C SER A 367 32.70 28.82 10.58
N LEU A 368 32.75 27.88 9.64
CA LEU A 368 33.99 27.18 9.29
C LEU A 368 35.00 28.12 8.64
N LYS A 369 34.55 29.03 7.77
CA LYS A 369 35.38 30.10 7.19
C LYS A 369 35.91 31.04 8.27
N ASP A 370 35.07 31.45 9.21
CA ASP A 370 35.46 32.32 10.32
C ASP A 370 36.49 31.64 11.24
N ASN A 371 36.31 30.34 11.53
CA ASN A 371 37.32 29.58 12.28
C ASN A 371 38.64 29.47 11.50
N GLY A 372 38.59 29.32 10.18
CA GLY A 372 39.77 29.30 9.31
C GLY A 372 40.54 30.64 9.29
N THR A 373 39.82 31.77 9.28
CA THR A 373 40.45 33.10 9.39
C THR A 373 41.04 33.31 10.78
N LEU A 374 40.34 32.90 11.85
CA LEU A 374 40.84 32.98 13.22
C LEU A 374 42.12 32.15 13.41
N LEU A 375 42.17 30.93 12.88
CA LEU A 375 43.37 30.08 12.90
C LEU A 375 44.54 30.73 12.16
N SER A 376 44.28 31.34 11.00
CA SER A 376 45.29 32.07 10.24
C SER A 376 45.83 33.28 11.01
N GLN A 377 44.95 33.97 11.74
CA GLN A 377 45.33 35.09 12.61
C GLN A 377 46.14 34.61 13.82
N VAL A 378 45.78 33.49 14.44
CA VAL A 378 46.54 32.86 15.53
C VAL A 378 47.92 32.42 15.04
N GLN A 379 48.01 31.83 13.85
CA GLN A 379 49.29 31.44 13.25
C GLN A 379 50.18 32.67 13.00
N THR A 380 49.61 33.77 12.51
CA THR A 380 50.34 35.02 12.25
C THR A 380 50.84 35.64 13.56
N THR A 381 49.96 35.76 14.56
CA THR A 381 50.33 36.30 15.88
C THR A 381 51.35 35.41 16.61
N MET A 382 51.26 34.08 16.50
CA MET A 382 52.30 33.18 17.02
C MET A 382 53.65 33.41 16.35
N LYS A 383 53.68 33.63 15.02
CA LYS A 383 54.91 33.91 14.30
C LYS A 383 55.53 35.25 14.72
N GLU A 384 54.72 36.29 14.87
CA GLU A 384 55.16 37.60 15.37
C GLU A 384 55.67 37.54 16.81
N ASN A 385 54.97 36.79 17.67
CA ASN A 385 55.40 36.57 19.06
C ASN A 385 56.72 35.79 19.13
N LEU A 386 56.91 34.75 18.30
CA LEU A 386 58.18 34.02 18.23
C LEU A 386 59.34 34.92 17.79
N LEU A 387 59.13 35.76 16.76
CA LEU A 387 60.14 36.74 16.33
C LEU A 387 60.48 37.72 17.46
N SER A 388 59.46 38.23 18.16
CA SER A 388 59.67 39.14 19.30
C SER A 388 60.43 38.47 20.44
N VAL A 389 60.15 37.19 20.71
CA VAL A 389 60.87 36.39 21.72
C VAL A 389 62.33 36.16 21.30
N GLU A 390 62.58 35.84 20.03
CA GLU A 390 63.93 35.69 19.47
C GLU A 390 64.74 36.99 19.56
N GLU A 391 64.16 38.12 19.20
CA GLU A 391 64.77 39.45 19.35
C GLU A 391 65.09 39.78 20.81
N ASN A 392 64.17 39.47 21.73
CA ASN A 392 64.39 39.64 23.16
C ASN A 392 65.54 38.77 23.67
N PHE A 393 65.62 37.50 23.26
CA PHE A 393 66.74 36.61 23.60
C PHE A 393 68.06 37.12 23.03
N ALA A 394 68.09 37.61 21.79
CA ALA A 394 69.28 38.20 21.19
C ALA A 394 69.76 39.45 21.95
N ALA A 395 68.83 40.32 22.37
CA ALA A 395 69.13 41.49 23.19
C ALA A 395 69.70 41.09 24.57
N LEU A 396 69.13 40.05 25.19
CA LEU A 396 69.59 39.51 26.47
C LEU A 396 70.98 38.89 26.36
N ASP A 397 71.26 38.13 25.30
CA ASP A 397 72.57 37.56 25.00
C ASP A 397 73.62 38.65 24.74
N GLN A 398 73.28 39.70 23.99
CA GLN A 398 74.15 40.87 23.84
C GLN A 398 74.46 41.55 25.17
N ARG A 399 73.49 41.63 26.08
CA ARG A 399 73.65 42.23 27.41
C ARG A 399 74.53 41.36 28.31
N MET A 400 74.34 40.03 28.28
CA MET A 400 75.21 39.04 28.93
C MET A 400 76.66 39.14 28.43
N LYS A 401 76.86 39.25 27.12
CA LYS A 401 78.20 39.43 26.51
C LYS A 401 78.87 40.73 26.95
N LYS A 402 78.12 41.81 27.17
CA LYS A 402 78.65 43.08 27.71
C LYS A 402 79.03 43.01 29.19
N LEU A 403 78.41 42.10 29.96
CA LEU A 403 78.72 41.84 31.37
C LEU A 403 79.90 40.88 31.56
N ASN A 404 80.23 40.09 30.54
CA ASN A 404 81.34 39.13 30.55
C ASN A 404 82.68 39.71 30.05
N LYS A 405 82.76 41.04 29.94
CA LYS A 405 83.99 41.85 29.78
C LYS A 405 84.13 42.72 31.01
#